data_AF-A0A7S1RJG2-F1
#
_entry.id   AF-A0A7S1RJG2-F1
#
_cell.length_a   1.000
_cell.length_b   1.000
_cell.length_c   1.000
_cell.angle_alpha   90.00
_cell.angle_beta   90.00
_cell.angle_gamma   90.00
#
_symmetry.space_group_name_H-M   'P 1'
#
loop_
_entity.id
_entity.type
_entity.pdbx_description
1 polymer ?
#
loop_
_entity_poly.entity_id
_entity_poly.type
_entity_poly.pdbx_seq_one_letter_code
_entity_poly.pdbx_strand_id
1 'polypeptide(L)'
;QLEQLGSEAKRLEEDLRAFSVSLPSGQEPTPGAVDLRLECFSVSAGGQRLLEDASLTLAHGRRYGLLGPNGAGKTTLLKLLAGRRLPVPESWALGLVQQEAEATETAVVDEVLAADSERRGP
;
A
#
# COMPACT_ATOMS: atom_id res chain seq x y z
N GLN A 1 -1.48 -10.91 20.05
CA GLN A 1 -2.47 -10.32 19.11
C GLN A 1 -2.17 -8.86 18.74
N LEU A 2 -2.01 -7.90 19.67
CA LEU A 2 -1.39 -6.59 19.34
C LEU A 2 0.04 -6.74 18.80
N GLU A 3 0.77 -7.72 19.30
CA GLU A 3 2.09 -8.12 18.79
C GLU A 3 2.06 -8.60 17.33
N GLN A 4 0.93 -9.17 16.88
CA GLN A 4 0.79 -9.73 15.53
C GLN A 4 0.58 -8.60 14.51
N LEU A 5 -0.36 -7.67 14.78
CA LEU A 5 -0.53 -6.45 13.99
C LEU A 5 0.75 -5.60 13.96
N GLY A 6 1.43 -5.47 15.11
CA GLY A 6 2.74 -4.82 15.18
C GLY A 6 3.80 -5.53 14.35
N SER A 7 3.80 -6.86 14.30
CA SER A 7 4.72 -7.64 13.49
C SER A 7 4.47 -7.49 11.99
N GLU A 8 3.21 -7.38 11.55
CA GLU A 8 2.85 -7.19 10.15
C GLU A 8 3.19 -5.78 9.66
N ALA A 9 2.86 -4.76 10.45
CA ALA A 9 3.26 -3.38 10.15
C ALA A 9 4.78 -3.27 10.04
N LYS A 10 5.52 -3.92 10.95
CA LYS A 10 6.99 -3.98 10.92
C LYS A 10 7.51 -4.71 9.68
N ARG A 11 6.91 -5.84 9.29
CA ARG A 11 7.26 -6.56 8.04
C ARG A 11 7.05 -5.68 6.81
N LEU A 12 5.92 -4.96 6.74
CA LEU A 12 5.67 -4.02 5.66
C LEU A 12 6.73 -2.90 5.64
N GLU A 13 7.08 -2.33 6.78
CA GLU A 13 8.15 -1.33 6.87
C GLU A 13 9.51 -1.86 6.40
N GLU A 14 9.86 -3.09 6.76
CA GLU A 14 11.09 -3.77 6.32
C GLU A 14 11.10 -3.97 4.80
N ASP A 15 10.00 -4.46 4.23
CA ASP A 15 9.82 -4.60 2.78
C ASP A 15 9.97 -3.25 2.06
N LEU A 16 9.38 -2.18 2.62
CA LEU A 16 9.41 -0.86 2.02
C LEU A 16 10.81 -0.27 1.93
N ARG A 17 11.75 -0.66 2.82
CA ARG A 17 13.15 -0.22 2.76
C ARG A 17 13.89 -0.74 1.54
N ALA A 18 13.42 -1.83 0.93
CA ALA A 18 14.01 -2.37 -0.29
C ALA A 18 13.65 -1.55 -1.54
N PHE A 19 12.66 -0.67 -1.45
CA PHE A 19 12.16 0.13 -2.57
C PHE A 19 12.62 1.59 -2.46
N SER A 20 13.09 2.14 -3.58
CA SER A 20 13.28 3.57 -3.76
C SER A 20 12.20 4.14 -4.65
N VAL A 21 11.69 5.31 -4.27
CA VAL A 21 10.67 6.06 -5.01
C VAL A 21 11.28 7.40 -5.40
N SER A 22 11.16 7.75 -6.68
CA SER A 22 11.47 9.07 -7.21
C SER A 22 10.18 9.73 -7.66
N LEU A 23 9.94 10.96 -7.19
CA LEU A 23 8.78 11.77 -7.53
C LEU A 23 9.29 13.12 -8.05
N PRO A 24 8.68 13.69 -9.10
CA PRO A 24 8.95 15.07 -9.48
C PRO A 24 8.48 16.04 -8.38
N SER A 25 9.05 17.24 -8.38
CA SER A 25 8.66 18.31 -7.46
C SER A 25 7.17 18.63 -7.58
N GLY A 26 6.53 18.92 -6.45
CA GLY A 26 5.10 19.28 -6.41
C GLY A 26 4.13 18.09 -6.36
N GLN A 27 4.62 16.86 -6.24
CA GLN A 27 3.81 15.67 -5.95
C GLN A 27 3.61 15.54 -4.43
N GLU A 28 2.93 16.52 -3.83
CA GLU A 28 2.53 16.48 -2.42
C GLU A 28 1.02 16.22 -2.33
N PRO A 29 0.53 15.55 -1.27
CA PRO A 29 -0.90 15.40 -1.08
C PRO A 29 -1.55 16.79 -0.93
N THR A 30 -2.47 17.13 -1.82
CA THR A 30 -3.20 18.39 -1.70
C THR A 30 -4.14 18.32 -0.48
N PRO A 31 -4.12 19.31 0.44
CA PRO A 31 -5.03 19.34 1.58
C PRO A 31 -6.49 19.28 1.14
N GLY A 32 -7.27 18.38 1.74
CA GLY A 32 -8.67 18.17 1.39
C GLY A 32 -8.91 17.40 0.09
N ALA A 33 -7.87 16.93 -0.60
CA ALA A 33 -8.06 16.05 -1.74
C ALA A 33 -8.68 14.72 -1.32
N VAL A 34 -9.55 14.21 -2.19
CA VAL A 34 -10.16 12.87 -2.08
C VAL A 34 -9.72 11.96 -3.21
N ASP A 35 -9.17 12.52 -4.28
CA ASP A 35 -8.58 11.82 -5.41
C ASP A 35 -7.06 11.75 -5.26
N LEU A 36 -6.45 10.71 -5.83
CA LEU A 36 -4.99 10.59 -5.97
C LEU A 36 -4.61 10.89 -7.42
N ARG A 37 -3.64 11.78 -7.61
CA ARG A 37 -2.98 12.00 -8.90
C ARG A 37 -1.47 12.00 -8.68
N LEU A 38 -0.80 11.05 -9.33
CA LEU A 38 0.64 10.90 -9.36
C LEU A 38 1.12 11.00 -10.79
N GLU A 39 2.14 11.80 -11.03
CA GLU A 39 2.72 11.99 -12.36
C GLU A 39 4.21 11.72 -12.37
N CYS A 40 4.66 11.07 -13.44
CA CYS A 40 6.07 10.79 -13.73
C CYS A 40 6.85 10.22 -12.53
N PHE A 41 6.24 9.32 -11.77
CA PHE A 41 6.90 8.68 -10.63
C PHE A 41 7.63 7.42 -11.08
N SER A 42 8.77 7.15 -10.46
CA SER A 42 9.58 5.97 -10.73
C SER A 42 9.81 5.17 -9.46
N VAL A 43 9.85 3.84 -9.58
CA VAL A 43 10.07 2.91 -8.48
C VAL A 43 11.18 1.95 -8.85
N SER A 44 12.17 1.78 -7.97
CA SER A 44 13.25 0.81 -8.15
C SER A 44 13.42 -0.08 -6.92
N ALA A 45 13.94 -1.29 -7.12
CA ALA A 45 14.25 -2.26 -6.08
C ALA A 45 15.58 -2.95 -6.43
N GLY A 46 16.54 -2.98 -5.51
CA GLY A 46 17.81 -3.70 -5.73
C GLY A 46 18.56 -3.29 -7.01
N GLY A 47 18.44 -2.04 -7.46
CA GLY A 47 19.04 -1.54 -8.70
C GLY A 47 18.23 -1.78 -9.98
N GLN A 48 17.12 -2.51 -9.92
CA GLN A 48 16.20 -2.69 -11.04
C GLN A 48 15.07 -1.66 -11.00
N ARG A 49 14.78 -1.00 -12.13
CA ARG A 49 13.56 -0.18 -12.28
C ARG A 49 12.36 -1.09 -12.45
N LEU A 50 11.38 -0.94 -11.55
CA LEU A 50 10.10 -1.65 -11.59
C LEU A 50 9.03 -0.83 -12.31
N LEU A 51 9.00 0.48 -12.05
CA LEU A 51 8.15 1.45 -12.71
C LEU A 51 9.03 2.63 -13.14
N GLU A 52 8.83 3.11 -14.37
CA GLU A 52 9.60 4.21 -14.95
C GLU A 52 8.62 5.24 -15.52
N ASP A 53 8.75 6.49 -15.06
CA ASP A 53 7.92 7.64 -15.43
C ASP A 53 6.42 7.33 -15.47
N ALA A 54 5.96 6.51 -14.52
CA ALA A 54 4.58 6.08 -14.43
C ALA A 54 3.67 7.23 -13.96
N SER A 55 2.42 7.19 -14.39
CA SER A 55 1.39 8.11 -13.90
C SER A 55 0.16 7.32 -13.44
N LEU A 56 -0.42 7.73 -12.32
CA LEU A 56 -1.53 7.04 -11.67
C LEU A 56 -2.57 8.05 -11.21
N THR A 57 -3.81 7.87 -11.67
CA THR A 57 -4.95 8.65 -11.19
C THR A 57 -6.01 7.72 -10.63
N LEU A 58 -6.36 7.90 -9.36
CA LEU A 58 -7.43 7.17 -8.69
C LEU A 58 -8.46 8.17 -8.17
N ALA A 59 -9.67 8.10 -8.71
CA ALA A 59 -10.79 8.95 -8.29
C ALA A 59 -11.57 8.28 -7.16
N HIS A 60 -12.05 9.09 -6.23
CA HIS A 60 -12.90 8.67 -5.14
C HIS A 60 -14.17 7.95 -5.65
N GLY A 61 -14.62 6.94 -4.90
CA GLY A 61 -15.84 6.17 -5.22
C GLY A 61 -15.69 5.21 -6.40
N ARG A 62 -14.46 4.96 -6.88
CA ARG A 62 -14.17 4.03 -7.99
C ARG A 62 -13.48 2.77 -7.50
N ARG A 63 -13.62 1.70 -8.28
CA ARG A 63 -12.91 0.42 -8.10
C ARG A 63 -11.99 0.20 -9.28
N TYR A 64 -10.74 -0.14 -9.00
CA TYR A 64 -9.70 -0.33 -10.01
C TYR A 64 -9.13 -1.74 -9.94
N GLY A 65 -8.83 -2.32 -11.10
CA GLY A 65 -8.07 -3.56 -11.23
C GLY A 65 -6.68 -3.25 -11.77
N LEU A 66 -5.63 -3.72 -11.09
CA LEU A 66 -4.25 -3.61 -11.54
C LEU A 66 -3.80 -4.93 -12.17
N LEU A 67 -3.57 -4.92 -13.48
CA LEU A 67 -3.20 -6.10 -14.27
C LEU A 67 -1.79 -5.97 -14.83
N GLY A 68 -1.15 -7.10 -15.12
CA GLY A 68 0.20 -7.17 -15.69
C GLY A 68 0.91 -8.49 -15.36
N PRO A 69 2.06 -8.78 -15.99
CA PRO A 69 2.82 -10.00 -15.71
C PRO A 69 3.42 -10.02 -14.29
N ASN A 70 3.84 -11.20 -13.85
CA ASN A 70 4.57 -11.33 -12.59
C ASN A 70 5.90 -10.56 -12.68
N GLY A 71 6.26 -9.86 -11.60
CA GLY A 71 7.43 -8.97 -11.59
C GLY A 71 7.19 -7.56 -12.15
N ALA A 72 6.02 -7.24 -12.70
CA ALA A 72 5.70 -5.89 -13.23
C ALA A 72 5.52 -4.79 -12.15
N GLY A 73 5.86 -5.06 -10.88
CA GLY A 73 5.75 -4.07 -9.80
C GLY A 73 4.35 -3.88 -9.20
N LYS A 74 3.36 -4.73 -9.54
CA LYS A 74 1.97 -4.60 -9.02
C LYS A 74 1.90 -4.63 -7.49
N THR A 75 2.43 -5.69 -6.88
CA THR A 75 2.48 -5.85 -5.43
C THR A 75 3.31 -4.74 -4.78
N THR A 76 4.39 -4.32 -5.43
CA THR A 76 5.21 -3.18 -4.98
C THR A 76 4.40 -1.88 -4.94
N LEU A 77 3.64 -1.56 -5.99
CA LEU A 77 2.79 -0.37 -6.03
C LEU A 77 1.76 -0.38 -4.89
N LEU A 78 1.10 -1.53 -4.66
CA LEU A 78 0.13 -1.66 -3.57
C LEU A 78 0.78 -1.48 -2.19
N LYS A 79 1.95 -2.07 -1.96
CA LYS A 79 2.72 -1.89 -0.71
C LYS A 79 3.13 -0.43 -0.51
N LEU A 80 3.61 0.25 -1.55
CA LEU A 80 4.01 1.66 -1.49
C LEU A 80 2.83 2.59 -1.16
N LEU A 81 1.66 2.33 -1.75
CA LEU A 81 0.43 3.07 -1.44
C LEU A 81 0.02 2.83 0.02
N ALA A 82 -0.08 1.57 0.45
CA ALA A 82 -0.48 1.20 1.81
C ALA A 82 0.47 1.75 2.88
N GLY A 83 1.78 1.72 2.62
CA GLY A 83 2.81 2.28 3.49
C GLY A 83 3.01 3.79 3.35
N ARG A 84 2.13 4.50 2.65
CA ARG A 84 2.20 5.96 2.40
C ARG A 84 3.57 6.45 1.90
N ARG A 85 4.29 5.62 1.12
CA ARG A 85 5.54 6.00 0.44
C ARG A 85 5.29 6.80 -0.84
N LEU A 86 4.06 6.76 -1.33
CA LEU A 86 3.53 7.67 -2.34
C LEU A 86 2.60 8.67 -1.63
N PRO A 87 2.45 9.90 -2.17
CA PRO A 87 1.68 10.98 -1.57
C PRO A 87 0.18 10.73 -1.70
N VAL A 88 -0.32 9.77 -0.91
CA VAL A 88 -1.73 9.42 -0.81
C VAL A 88 -2.48 10.42 0.07
N PRO A 89 -3.74 10.78 -0.25
CA PRO A 89 -4.51 11.68 0.58
C PRO A 89 -4.58 11.24 2.05
N GLU A 90 -4.54 12.19 2.97
CA GLU A 90 -4.65 11.92 4.40
C GLU A 90 -6.02 11.33 4.77
N SER A 91 -7.06 11.73 4.02
CA SER A 91 -8.45 11.28 4.20
C SER A 91 -8.68 9.80 3.89
N TRP A 92 -7.72 9.13 3.25
CA TRP A 92 -7.87 7.72 2.88
C TRP A 92 -7.57 6.80 4.05
N ALA A 93 -8.52 5.92 4.37
CA ALA A 93 -8.25 4.70 5.11
C ALA A 93 -7.61 3.67 4.17
N LEU A 94 -6.46 3.12 4.56
CA LEU A 94 -5.68 2.19 3.74
C LEU A 94 -5.59 0.84 4.44
N GLY A 95 -6.04 -0.21 3.75
CA GLY A 95 -5.87 -1.60 4.17
C GLY A 95 -5.14 -2.38 3.10
N LEU A 96 -4.13 -3.15 3.49
CA LEU A 96 -3.41 -4.06 2.60
C LEU A 96 -3.69 -5.50 3.04
N VAL A 97 -4.32 -6.26 2.15
CA VAL A 97 -4.51 -7.70 2.36
C VAL A 97 -3.32 -8.43 1.76
N GLN A 98 -2.68 -9.28 2.55
CA GLN A 98 -1.56 -10.10 2.08
C GLN A 98 -2.06 -11.10 1.03
N GLN A 99 -1.20 -11.40 0.06
CA GLN A 99 -1.54 -12.33 -1.03
C GLN A 99 -1.73 -13.77 -0.51
N GLU A 100 -1.02 -14.14 0.55
CA GLU A 100 -1.10 -15.44 1.20
C GLU A 100 -1.21 -15.21 2.71
N ALA A 101 -2.11 -15.94 3.37
CA ALA A 101 -2.21 -15.96 4.82
C ALA A 101 -1.59 -17.26 5.33
N GLU A 102 -0.76 -17.16 6.38
CA GLU A 102 -0.28 -18.34 7.09
C GLU A 102 -1.47 -19.08 7.70
N ALA A 103 -1.50 -20.41 7.62
CA ALA A 103 -2.56 -21.19 8.25
C ALA A 103 -2.47 -21.05 9.77
N THR A 104 -3.58 -20.68 10.40
CA THR A 104 -3.68 -20.59 11.85
C THR A 104 -4.71 -21.59 12.37
N GLU A 105 -4.55 -22.02 13.62
CA GLU A 105 -5.55 -22.83 14.33
C GLU A 105 -6.75 -21.97 14.80
N THR A 106 -6.71 -20.65 14.58
CA THR A 106 -7.80 -19.72 14.90
C THR A 106 -8.99 -19.96 13.98
N ALA A 107 -10.21 -19.89 14.51
CA ALA A 107 -11.39 -19.88 13.67
C ALA A 107 -11.38 -18.66 12.74
N VAL A 108 -11.75 -18.87 11.46
CA VAL A 108 -11.71 -17.84 10.40
C VAL A 108 -12.44 -16.56 10.80
N VAL A 109 -13.59 -16.69 11.47
CA VAL A 109 -14.38 -15.53 11.92
C VAL A 109 -13.63 -14.69 12.95
N ASP A 110 -12.93 -15.34 13.88
CA ASP A 110 -12.19 -14.65 14.93
C ASP A 110 -10.94 -13.97 14.36
N GLU A 111 -10.28 -14.59 13.39
CA GLU A 111 -9.16 -14.01 12.66
C GLU A 111 -9.57 -12.75 11.88
N VAL A 112 -10.69 -12.82 11.12
CA VAL A 112 -11.23 -11.67 10.37
C VAL A 112 -11.64 -10.54 11.30
N LEU A 113 -12.29 -10.86 12.42
CA LEU A 113 -12.68 -9.85 13.42
C LEU A 113 -11.46 -9.25 14.13
N ALA A 114 -10.38 -10.01 14.31
CA ALA A 114 -9.15 -9.53 14.93
C ALA A 114 -8.38 -8.56 14.03
N ALA A 115 -8.45 -8.71 12.71
CA ALA A 115 -7.81 -7.83 11.73
C ALA A 115 -8.48 -6.45 11.60
N ASP A 116 -9.76 -6.32 12.00
CA ASP A 116 -10.49 -5.04 12.01
C ASP A 116 -10.09 -4.19 13.23
N SER A 117 -8.93 -3.53 13.12
CA SER A 117 -8.37 -2.68 14.18
C SER A 117 -9.18 -1.41 14.45
N GLU A 118 -9.93 -0.89 13.47
CA GLU A 118 -10.75 0.32 13.63
C GLU A 118 -12.02 0.06 14.47
N ARG A 119 -12.57 -1.15 14.43
CA ARG A 119 -13.75 -1.53 15.23
C ARG A 119 -13.49 -1.59 16.74
N ARG A 120 -12.23 -1.71 17.17
CA ARG A 120 -11.88 -1.87 18.59
C ARG A 120 -12.05 -0.60 19.44
N GLY A 121 -12.22 0.57 18.81
CA GLY A 121 -12.24 1.86 19.52
C GLY A 121 -10.90 2.16 20.23
N PRO A 122 -10.69 3.40 20.69
CA PRO A 122 -9.60 3.71 21.61
C PRO A 122 -9.79 3.06 22.99
#